data_AF-A0AAE6DGA1-F1
#
_entry.id   AF-A0AAE6DGA1-F1
#
_cell.length_a   1.000
_cell.length_b   1.000
_cell.length_c   1.000
_cell.angle_alpha   90.00
_cell.angle_beta   90.00
_cell.angle_gamma   90.00
#
_symmetry.space_group_name_H-M   'P 1'
#
loop_
_entity.id
_entity.type
_entity.pdbx_description
1 polymer ?
#
loop_
_entity_poly.entity_id
_entity_poly.type
_entity_poly.pdbx_seq_one_letter_code
_entity_poly.pdbx_strand_id
1 'polypeptide(L)'
;MGLAAWIYDKIADWVYTRGDPERALTRDELLDNITLYWLTNTGPSSGRIYAESNPGAASGTGISIPAAVTIFPGEVYRPPKHWAARTYRNLVYYNRVDKGGHFAAWEEPGLFSAEVRAAFRSLR
;
A
#
# COMPACT_ATOMS: atom_id res chain seq x y z
N MET A 1 -25.14 0.10 -4.25
CA MET A 1 -24.58 -1.08 -4.94
C MET A 1 -23.31 -0.77 -5.73
N GLY A 2 -23.27 0.25 -6.60
CA GLY A 2 -22.07 0.55 -7.42
C GLY A 2 -20.78 0.85 -6.62
N LEU A 3 -20.86 1.68 -5.57
CA LEU A 3 -19.69 2.04 -4.74
C LEU A 3 -19.03 0.81 -4.09
N ALA A 4 -19.85 -0.03 -3.45
CA ALA A 4 -19.37 -1.23 -2.76
C ALA A 4 -18.68 -2.20 -3.72
N ALA A 5 -19.29 -2.45 -4.89
CA ALA A 5 -18.69 -3.32 -5.91
C ALA A 5 -17.36 -2.76 -6.42
N TRP A 6 -17.26 -1.44 -6.64
CA TRP A 6 -16.04 -0.80 -7.12
C TRP A 6 -14.87 -0.91 -6.13
N ILE A 7 -15.13 -0.65 -4.85
CA ILE A 7 -14.10 -0.75 -3.81
C ILE A 7 -13.71 -2.22 -3.59
N TYR A 8 -14.71 -3.11 -3.50
CA TYR A 8 -14.49 -4.53 -3.25
C TYR A 8 -13.64 -5.20 -4.35
N ASP A 9 -13.87 -4.86 -5.62
CA ASP A 9 -13.08 -5.36 -6.76
C ASP A 9 -11.58 -5.17 -6.56
N LYS A 10 -11.16 -3.98 -6.09
CA LYS A 10 -9.74 -3.69 -5.83
C LYS A 10 -9.20 -4.43 -4.62
N ILE A 11 -10.01 -4.55 -3.57
CA ILE A 11 -9.58 -5.32 -2.40
C ILE A 11 -9.38 -6.79 -2.79
N ALA A 12 -10.33 -7.38 -3.52
CA ALA A 12 -10.24 -8.76 -3.99
C ALA A 12 -9.02 -9.03 -4.88
N ASP A 13 -8.64 -8.11 -5.77
CA ASP A 13 -7.48 -8.28 -6.65
C ASP A 13 -6.13 -8.04 -5.94
N TRP A 14 -6.09 -7.15 -4.93
CA TRP A 14 -4.82 -6.63 -4.40
C TRP A 14 -4.43 -7.16 -3.01
N VAL A 15 -5.32 -7.84 -2.30
CA VAL A 15 -4.93 -8.63 -1.12
C VAL A 15 -3.97 -9.76 -1.51
N TYR A 16 -3.26 -10.30 -0.52
CA TYR A 16 -2.38 -11.45 -0.69
C TYR A 16 -3.14 -12.69 -1.19
N THR A 17 -4.35 -12.92 -0.70
CA THR A 17 -5.25 -14.01 -1.10
C THR A 17 -6.12 -13.61 -2.28
N ARG A 18 -5.50 -13.30 -3.42
CA ARG A 18 -6.18 -12.79 -4.62
C ARG A 18 -7.43 -13.59 -5.00
N GLY A 19 -8.53 -12.87 -5.22
CA GLY A 19 -9.85 -13.43 -5.54
C GLY A 19 -10.65 -13.90 -4.32
N ASP A 20 -10.06 -13.92 -3.13
CA ASP A 20 -10.68 -14.34 -1.87
C ASP A 20 -10.28 -13.37 -0.74
N PRO A 21 -10.78 -12.12 -0.76
CA PRO A 21 -10.40 -11.10 0.20
C PRO A 21 -10.81 -11.46 1.63
N GLU A 22 -11.86 -12.26 1.82
CA GLU A 22 -12.30 -12.71 3.15
C GLU A 22 -11.30 -13.61 3.88
N ARG A 23 -10.34 -14.19 3.17
CA ARG A 23 -9.20 -14.90 3.79
C ARG A 23 -8.12 -13.96 4.33
N ALA A 24 -8.06 -12.72 3.85
CA ALA A 24 -7.13 -11.71 4.31
C ALA A 24 -7.76 -10.73 5.30
N LEU A 25 -9.03 -10.38 5.11
CA LEU A 25 -9.77 -9.36 5.85
C LEU A 25 -11.18 -9.83 6.15
N THR A 26 -11.70 -9.59 7.35
CA THR A 26 -13.08 -9.94 7.69
C THR A 26 -14.08 -9.07 6.91
N ARG A 27 -15.32 -9.57 6.77
CA ARG A 27 -16.38 -8.80 6.09
C ARG A 27 -16.68 -7.46 6.75
N ASP A 28 -16.62 -7.40 8.08
CA ASP A 28 -16.87 -6.17 8.82
C ASP A 28 -15.76 -5.14 8.53
N GLU A 29 -14.50 -5.56 8.49
CA GLU A 29 -13.40 -4.68 8.07
C GLU A 29 -13.63 -4.12 6.65
N LEU A 30 -13.98 -4.98 5.68
CA LEU A 30 -14.28 -4.55 4.31
C LEU A 30 -15.44 -3.54 4.28
N LEU A 31 -16.50 -3.81 5.03
CA LEU A 31 -17.69 -2.97 5.10
C LEU A 31 -17.43 -1.66 5.84
N ASP A 32 -16.56 -1.62 6.85
CA ASP A 32 -16.15 -0.40 7.54
C ASP A 32 -15.47 0.55 6.56
N ASN A 33 -14.57 0.05 5.72
CA ASN A 33 -13.92 0.85 4.68
C ASN A 33 -14.94 1.39 3.67
N ILE A 34 -15.82 0.53 3.15
CA ILE A 34 -16.88 0.93 2.21
C ILE A 34 -17.83 1.97 2.84
N THR A 35 -18.18 1.77 4.11
CA THR A 35 -19.08 2.63 4.86
C THR A 35 -18.49 4.02 5.07
N LEU A 36 -17.18 4.14 5.29
CA LEU A 36 -16.50 5.43 5.35
C LEU A 36 -16.72 6.25 4.07
N TYR A 37 -16.52 5.66 2.89
CA TYR A 37 -16.78 6.34 1.62
C TYR A 37 -18.26 6.66 1.40
N TRP A 38 -19.15 5.76 1.83
CA TRP A 38 -20.59 5.94 1.69
C TRP A 38 -21.13 7.08 2.56
N LEU A 39 -20.89 7.04 3.87
CA LEU A 39 -21.44 8.01 4.82
C LEU A 39 -20.89 9.42 4.62
N THR A 40 -19.65 9.54 4.13
CA THR A 40 -19.05 10.84 3.83
C THR A 40 -19.37 11.34 2.42
N ASN A 41 -20.02 10.52 1.58
CA ASN A 41 -20.31 10.80 0.17
C ASN A 41 -19.05 11.20 -0.63
N THR A 42 -17.93 10.51 -0.38
CA THR A 42 -16.61 10.86 -0.93
C THR A 42 -16.16 10.02 -2.13
N GLY A 43 -17.05 9.19 -2.69
CA GLY A 43 -16.75 8.44 -3.92
C GLY A 43 -16.25 9.33 -5.07
N PRO A 44 -16.98 10.38 -5.47
CA PRO A 44 -16.52 11.28 -6.55
C PRO A 44 -15.29 12.12 -6.18
N SER A 45 -15.21 12.64 -4.95
CA SER A 45 -14.10 13.51 -4.54
C SER A 45 -12.78 12.75 -4.40
N SER A 46 -12.81 11.52 -3.86
CA SER A 46 -11.62 10.66 -3.79
C SER A 46 -11.09 10.26 -5.18
N GLY A 47 -11.97 10.13 -6.18
CA GLY A 47 -11.58 9.85 -7.56
C GLY A 47 -10.83 10.99 -8.26
N ARG A 48 -10.97 12.24 -7.80
CA ARG A 48 -10.33 13.40 -8.47
C ARG A 48 -8.81 13.35 -8.44
N ILE A 49 -8.23 12.72 -7.42
CA ILE A 49 -6.78 12.56 -7.31
C ILE A 49 -6.19 11.88 -8.55
N TYR A 50 -6.92 10.99 -9.23
CA TYR A 50 -6.45 10.31 -10.43
C TYR A 50 -6.33 11.24 -11.64
N ALA A 51 -7.20 12.25 -11.75
CA ALA A 51 -7.13 13.25 -12.82
C ALA A 51 -6.12 14.36 -12.50
N GLU A 52 -5.94 14.68 -11.22
CA GLU A 52 -5.06 15.76 -10.75
C GLU A 52 -3.61 15.31 -10.57
N SER A 53 -3.37 14.02 -10.32
CA SER A 53 -2.02 13.47 -10.16
C SER A 53 -1.27 13.49 -11.49
N ASN A 54 -0.07 14.04 -11.48
CA ASN A 54 0.86 13.97 -12.60
C ASN A 54 1.88 12.84 -12.37
N PRO A 55 1.67 11.63 -12.91
CA PRO A 55 2.58 10.49 -12.71
C PRO A 55 4.01 10.75 -13.25
N GLY A 56 4.19 11.72 -14.15
CA GLY A 56 5.50 12.15 -14.64
C GLY A 56 6.25 13.13 -13.73
N ALA A 57 5.60 13.71 -12.71
CA ALA A 57 6.28 14.65 -11.82
C ALA A 57 7.28 13.97 -10.87
N ALA A 58 7.14 12.66 -10.63
CA ALA A 58 8.01 11.87 -9.76
C ALA A 58 9.08 11.06 -10.52
N SER A 59 9.10 11.09 -11.85
CA SER A 59 10.09 10.36 -12.64
C SER A 59 11.44 11.07 -12.60
N GLY A 60 12.29 10.70 -11.63
CA GLY A 60 13.74 10.95 -11.70
C GLY A 60 14.35 11.81 -10.59
N THR A 61 13.82 11.82 -9.37
CA THR A 61 14.41 12.62 -8.30
C THR A 61 15.31 11.78 -7.38
N GLY A 62 16.55 12.24 -7.21
CA GLY A 62 17.52 11.70 -6.26
C GLY A 62 17.19 12.17 -4.84
N ILE A 63 16.15 11.58 -4.26
CA ILE A 63 15.66 11.89 -2.92
C ILE A 63 16.77 11.58 -1.92
N SER A 64 17.21 12.57 -1.15
CA SER A 64 18.35 12.48 -0.22
C SER A 64 17.98 12.27 1.24
N ILE A 65 16.70 12.45 1.60
CA ILE A 65 16.21 12.11 2.94
C ILE A 65 16.32 10.59 3.19
N PRO A 66 16.56 10.15 4.44
CA PRO A 66 16.53 8.74 4.78
C PRO A 66 15.21 8.09 4.35
N ALA A 67 15.31 7.04 3.54
CA ALA A 67 14.15 6.29 3.05
C ALA A 67 14.29 4.81 3.38
N ALA A 68 13.15 4.18 3.65
CA ALA A 68 13.04 2.76 3.92
C ALA A 68 11.99 2.13 3.00
N VAL A 69 12.25 0.92 2.53
CA VAL A 69 11.33 0.18 1.65
C VAL A 69 11.19 -1.25 2.12
N THR A 70 9.97 -1.71 2.31
CA THR A 70 9.63 -3.14 2.46
C THR A 70 8.79 -3.56 1.28
N ILE A 71 9.15 -4.68 0.64
CA ILE A 71 8.39 -5.27 -0.45
C ILE A 71 7.55 -6.42 0.09
N PHE A 72 6.23 -6.24 0.04
CA PHE A 72 5.26 -7.30 0.29
C PHE A 72 5.04 -8.12 -0.99
N PRO A 73 4.93 -9.46 -0.90
CA PRO A 73 4.91 -10.33 -2.07
C PRO A 73 3.67 -10.16 -2.95
N GLY A 74 2.52 -9.79 -2.36
CA GLY A 74 1.26 -9.58 -3.07
C GLY A 74 1.08 -8.17 -3.68
N GLU A 75 1.98 -7.23 -3.38
CA GLU A 75 1.95 -5.85 -3.89
C GLU A 75 1.94 -5.80 -5.43
N VAL A 76 1.15 -4.87 -5.98
CA VAL A 76 0.97 -4.65 -7.41
C VAL A 76 2.29 -4.23 -8.06
N TYR A 77 3.01 -3.30 -7.45
CA TYR A 77 4.31 -2.83 -7.95
C TYR A 77 5.46 -3.10 -6.97
N ARG A 78 6.40 -3.97 -7.36
CA ARG A 78 7.48 -4.48 -6.50
C ARG A 78 8.85 -4.05 -7.03
N PRO A 79 9.31 -2.82 -6.77
CA PRO A 79 10.57 -2.34 -7.31
C PRO A 79 11.76 -3.14 -6.76
N PRO A 80 12.71 -3.57 -7.60
CA PRO A 80 13.95 -4.18 -7.13
C PRO A 80 14.81 -3.15 -6.39
N LYS A 81 15.67 -3.62 -5.48
CA LYS A 81 16.51 -2.75 -4.63
C LYS A 81 17.30 -1.73 -5.43
N HIS A 82 17.85 -2.11 -6.59
CA HIS A 82 18.64 -1.21 -7.42
C HIS A 82 17.81 -0.08 -8.05
N TRP A 83 16.51 -0.29 -8.30
CA TRP A 83 15.62 0.81 -8.73
C TRP A 83 15.29 1.72 -7.56
N ALA A 84 14.97 1.15 -6.40
CA ALA A 84 14.72 1.92 -5.17
C ALA A 84 15.94 2.78 -4.80
N ALA A 85 17.16 2.22 -4.86
CA ALA A 85 18.40 2.94 -4.56
C ALA A 85 18.75 4.05 -5.58
N ARG A 86 18.27 3.93 -6.83
CA ARG A 86 18.43 4.98 -7.84
C ARG A 86 17.55 6.20 -7.53
N THR A 87 16.34 5.96 -7.02
CA THR A 87 15.41 7.02 -6.59
C THR A 87 15.80 7.59 -5.23
N TYR A 88 16.04 6.73 -4.24
CA TYR A 88 16.40 7.12 -2.88
C TYR A 88 17.90 6.98 -2.66
N ARG A 89 18.64 8.10 -2.75
CA ARG A 89 20.10 8.13 -2.57
C ARG A 89 20.53 7.74 -1.15
N ASN A 90 19.64 7.92 -0.17
CA ASN A 90 19.83 7.53 1.22
C ASN A 90 18.83 6.44 1.62
N LEU A 91 18.90 5.29 0.95
CA LEU A 91 18.08 4.11 1.26
C LEU A 91 18.65 3.37 2.47
N VAL A 92 18.14 3.68 3.67
CA VAL A 92 18.64 3.15 4.96
C VAL A 92 18.15 1.73 5.26
N TYR A 93 17.06 1.30 4.63
CA TYR A 93 16.48 -0.02 4.83
C TYR A 93 15.82 -0.51 3.54
N TYR A 94 16.10 -1.77 3.18
CA TYR A 94 15.38 -2.47 2.12
C TYR A 94 15.20 -3.93 2.53
N ASN A 95 13.95 -4.39 2.60
CA ASN A 95 13.64 -5.78 2.90
C ASN A 95 12.53 -6.34 2.00
N ARG A 96 12.45 -7.66 1.94
CA ARG A 96 11.36 -8.40 1.31
C ARG A 96 10.80 -9.37 2.34
N VAL A 97 9.49 -9.36 2.50
CA VAL A 97 8.79 -10.26 3.42
C VAL A 97 8.08 -11.38 2.66
N ASP A 98 7.59 -12.38 3.37
CA ASP A 98 7.05 -13.63 2.83
C ASP A 98 5.52 -13.67 2.70
N LYS A 99 4.82 -12.71 3.31
CA LYS A 99 3.35 -12.60 3.28
C LYS A 99 2.85 -11.16 3.23
N GLY A 100 1.58 -10.99 2.83
CA GLY A 100 0.86 -9.72 2.74
C GLY A 100 0.81 -9.14 1.31
N GLY A 101 -0.26 -8.39 1.04
CA GLY A 101 -0.57 -7.78 -0.24
C GLY A 101 -0.34 -6.27 -0.25
N HIS A 102 -1.18 -5.58 -1.03
CA HIS A 102 -1.13 -4.12 -1.16
C HIS A 102 -1.54 -3.40 0.14
N PHE A 103 -2.45 -3.98 0.92
CA PHE A 103 -2.94 -3.38 2.16
C PHE A 103 -2.13 -3.89 3.36
N ALA A 104 -0.81 -3.82 3.26
CA ALA A 104 0.15 -4.45 4.18
C ALA A 104 -0.15 -4.23 5.68
N ALA A 105 -0.50 -3.00 6.08
CA ALA A 105 -0.82 -2.67 7.46
C ALA A 105 -2.16 -3.26 7.94
N TRP A 106 -3.08 -3.49 7.00
CA TRP A 106 -4.41 -4.03 7.27
C TRP A 106 -4.38 -5.57 7.28
N GLU A 107 -3.73 -6.18 6.29
CA GLU A 107 -3.61 -7.63 6.15
C GLU A 107 -2.64 -8.23 7.19
N GLU A 108 -1.53 -7.55 7.46
CA GLU A 108 -0.42 -8.09 8.25
C GLU A 108 0.11 -7.06 9.28
N PRO A 109 -0.74 -6.58 10.21
CA PRO A 109 -0.43 -5.44 11.09
C PRO A 109 0.82 -5.67 11.96
N GLY A 110 1.03 -6.91 12.43
CA GLY A 110 2.20 -7.28 13.22
C GLY A 110 3.50 -7.23 12.42
N LEU A 111 3.48 -7.77 11.19
CA LEU A 111 4.63 -7.79 10.29
C LEU A 111 4.96 -6.37 9.81
N PHE A 112 3.94 -5.60 9.39
CA PHE A 112 4.10 -4.20 9.01
C PHE A 112 4.74 -3.38 10.14
N SER A 113 4.24 -3.53 11.37
CA SER A 113 4.80 -2.84 12.54
C SER A 113 6.25 -3.24 12.84
N ALA A 114 6.60 -4.52 12.67
CA ALA A 114 7.97 -5.00 12.84
C ALA A 114 8.93 -4.39 11.80
N GLU A 115 8.50 -4.32 10.54
CA GLU A 115 9.27 -3.72 9.44
C GLU A 115 9.49 -2.21 9.65
N VAL A 116 8.46 -1.47 10.07
CA VAL A 116 8.61 -0.05 10.44
C VAL A 116 9.62 0.11 11.58
N ARG A 117 9.54 -0.70 12.64
CA ARG A 117 10.50 -0.63 13.76
C ARG A 117 11.93 -0.99 13.33
N ALA A 118 12.10 -1.98 12.45
CA ALA A 118 13.41 -2.35 11.92
C ALA A 118 14.00 -1.23 11.05
N ALA A 119 13.20 -0.67 10.15
CA ALA A 119 13.57 0.42 9.25
C ALA A 119 14.11 1.66 9.98
N PHE A 120 13.46 2.06 11.08
CA PHE A 120 13.83 3.25 11.85
C PHE A 120 14.78 2.97 13.02
N ARG A 121 15.26 1.73 13.19
CA ARG A 121 16.12 1.36 14.33
C ARG A 121 17.44 2.14 14.35
N SER A 122 18.02 2.43 13.19
CA SER A 122 19.29 3.17 13.07
C SER A 122 19.16 4.69 13.21
N LEU A 123 17.93 5.21 13.35
CA LEU A 123 17.63 6.64 13.42
C LEU A 123 17.17 7.08 14.83
N ARG A 124 17.32 6.20 15.83
CA ARG A 124 16.98 6.46 17.23
C ARG A 124 18.23 6.59 18.08
#